data_AF-A0AAE6G692-F1
#
_entry.id   AF-A0AAE6G692-F1
#
_cell.length_a   1.000
_cell.length_b   1.000
_cell.length_c   1.000
_cell.angle_alpha   90.00
_cell.angle_beta   90.00
_cell.angle_gamma   90.00
#
_symmetry.space_group_name_H-M   'P 1'
#
loop_
_entity.id
_entity.type
_entity.pdbx_description
1 polymer ?
#
loop_
_entity_poly.entity_id
_entity_poly.type
_entity_poly.pdbx_seq_one_letter_code
_entity_poly.pdbx_strand_id
1 'polypeptide(L)'
;MVVNRLLEENYPPEGSSPQFVGLEEFLYYEAFKELRLPQLPFRRTFSTPKVASAATRYHLDVVTALAEEKGFKRIPPAEHCALYERGDAALLLYRHPTQPTFSFILGCEDSAELERLAQEFETRTGLKSVVTR
;
A
#
# COMPACT_ATOMS: atom_id res chain seq x y z
N MET A 1 32.81 -30.73 2.46
CA MET A 1 31.94 -30.15 3.50
C MET A 1 32.46 -28.76 3.89
N VAL A 2 32.56 -27.83 2.91
CA VAL A 2 33.16 -26.48 3.11
C VAL A 2 32.37 -25.38 2.38
N VAL A 3 31.35 -25.74 1.58
CA VAL A 3 30.62 -24.77 0.74
C VAL A 3 29.39 -24.17 1.45
N ASN A 4 28.82 -24.88 2.44
CA ASN A 4 27.64 -24.38 3.17
C ASN A 4 27.97 -23.32 4.23
N ARG A 5 29.25 -23.11 4.58
CA ARG A 5 29.65 -22.23 5.68
C ARG A 5 29.86 -20.77 5.26
N LEU A 6 30.06 -20.50 3.97
CA LEU A 6 30.36 -19.16 3.44
C LEU A 6 29.13 -18.35 3.05
N LEU A 7 27.94 -18.97 2.97
CA LEU A 7 26.69 -18.25 2.71
C LEU A 7 26.10 -17.63 3.99
N GLU A 8 26.47 -18.13 5.18
CA GLU A 8 25.97 -17.63 6.47
C GLU A 8 26.65 -16.33 6.93
N GLU A 9 27.86 -16.01 6.43
CA GLU A 9 28.60 -14.81 6.87
C GLU A 9 28.15 -13.50 6.19
N ASN A 10 27.33 -13.56 5.12
CA ASN A 10 26.86 -12.36 4.41
C ASN A 10 25.37 -12.04 4.61
N TYR A 11 24.64 -12.84 5.38
CA TYR A 11 23.25 -12.55 5.73
C TYR A 11 23.17 -12.19 7.21
N PRO A 12 22.74 -10.96 7.57
CA PRO A 12 22.56 -10.62 8.97
C PRO A 12 21.56 -11.59 9.61
N PRO A 13 21.83 -12.07 10.84
CA PRO A 13 20.85 -12.86 11.56
C PRO A 13 19.71 -11.92 11.95
N GLU A 14 18.48 -12.43 11.84
CA GLU A 14 17.20 -11.76 12.14
C GLU A 14 16.51 -11.03 10.96
N GLY A 15 15.56 -11.73 10.35
CA GLY A 15 14.22 -11.14 10.17
C GLY A 15 14.01 -10.13 9.04
N SER A 16 14.79 -10.15 7.96
CA SER A 16 14.40 -9.44 6.74
C SER A 16 13.22 -10.16 6.08
N SER A 17 12.01 -9.87 6.55
CA SER A 17 10.81 -10.27 5.83
C SER A 17 10.89 -9.69 4.41
N PRO A 18 10.60 -10.48 3.36
CA PRO A 18 10.63 -9.94 2.01
C PRO A 18 9.69 -8.73 1.96
N GLN A 19 10.17 -7.61 1.42
CA GLN A 19 9.34 -6.40 1.29
C GLN A 19 8.28 -6.56 0.20
N PHE A 20 8.54 -7.42 -0.79
CA PHE A 20 7.70 -7.73 -1.96
C PHE A 20 7.63 -9.23 -2.19
N VAL A 21 6.52 -9.74 -2.74
CA VAL A 21 6.37 -11.18 -3.04
C VAL A 21 7.30 -11.61 -4.17
N GLY A 22 7.60 -10.72 -5.12
CA GLY A 22 8.49 -10.97 -6.25
C GLY A 22 8.81 -9.74 -7.08
N LEU A 23 9.63 -9.93 -8.12
CA LEU A 23 10.10 -8.84 -9.00
C LEU A 23 8.95 -8.16 -9.76
N GLU A 24 8.00 -8.93 -10.28
CA GLU A 24 6.86 -8.39 -11.02
C GLU A 24 6.04 -7.41 -10.17
N GLU A 25 5.68 -7.83 -8.95
CA GLU A 25 4.93 -6.97 -8.04
C GLU A 25 5.73 -5.75 -7.60
N PHE A 26 7.01 -5.93 -7.30
CA PHE A 26 7.92 -4.81 -7.01
C PHE A 26 7.90 -3.78 -8.15
N LEU A 27 8.03 -4.22 -9.40
CA LEU A 27 8.02 -3.35 -10.56
C LEU A 27 6.68 -2.62 -10.72
N TYR A 28 5.55 -3.30 -10.52
CA TYR A 28 4.24 -2.66 -10.57
C TYR A 28 4.05 -1.61 -9.47
N TYR A 29 4.40 -1.96 -8.24
CA TYR A 29 4.30 -1.07 -7.10
C TYR A 29 5.17 0.18 -7.29
N GLU A 30 6.46 0.00 -7.60
CA GLU A 30 7.38 1.12 -7.77
C GLU A 30 7.06 1.94 -9.02
N ALA A 31 6.66 1.32 -10.14
CA ALA A 31 6.27 2.08 -11.33
C ALA A 31 5.07 2.99 -11.04
N PHE A 32 4.04 2.50 -10.34
CA PHE A 32 2.90 3.33 -9.98
C PHE A 32 3.28 4.44 -8.99
N LYS A 33 4.09 4.10 -8.00
CA LYS A 33 4.56 5.03 -6.96
C LYS A 33 5.45 6.14 -7.52
N GLU A 34 6.31 5.82 -8.48
CA GLU A 34 7.29 6.78 -9.03
C GLU A 34 6.80 7.49 -10.30
N LEU A 35 5.83 6.92 -11.03
CA LEU A 35 5.33 7.52 -12.28
C LEU A 35 3.96 8.15 -12.12
N ARG A 36 3.02 7.51 -11.41
CA ARG A 36 1.63 7.97 -11.34
C ARG A 36 1.36 8.87 -10.14
N LEU A 37 1.74 8.44 -8.93
CA LEU A 37 1.50 9.22 -7.71
C LEU A 37 2.13 10.63 -7.73
N PRO A 38 3.33 10.87 -8.31
CA PRO A 38 3.92 12.20 -8.32
C PRO A 38 3.12 13.22 -9.15
N GLN A 39 2.30 12.74 -10.09
CA GLN A 39 1.40 13.59 -10.88
C GLN A 39 0.20 14.11 -10.06
N LEU A 40 -0.04 13.54 -8.88
CA LEU A 40 -1.12 13.93 -7.97
C LEU A 40 -0.54 14.80 -6.84
N PRO A 41 -0.72 16.13 -6.88
CA PRO A 41 -0.05 17.07 -5.99
C PRO A 41 -0.44 16.91 -4.52
N PHE A 42 -1.62 16.35 -4.23
CA PHE A 42 -2.08 16.15 -2.87
C PHE A 42 -2.13 14.66 -2.55
N ARG A 43 -1.46 14.24 -1.47
CA ARG A 43 -1.34 12.82 -1.09
C ARG A 43 -1.47 12.56 0.41
N ARG A 44 -2.06 11.43 0.74
CA ARG A 44 -2.22 10.89 2.09
C ARG A 44 -1.79 9.43 2.14
N THR A 45 -1.00 9.06 3.14
CA THR A 45 -0.63 7.66 3.41
C THR A 45 -1.38 7.14 4.62
N PHE A 46 -1.87 5.91 4.51
CA PHE A 46 -2.54 5.16 5.56
C PHE A 46 -1.73 3.90 5.83
N SER A 47 -1.64 3.49 7.09
CA SER A 47 -0.91 2.28 7.47
C SER A 47 -1.54 1.63 8.67
N THR A 48 -1.73 0.31 8.61
CA THR A 48 -2.10 -0.47 9.80
C THR A 48 -0.99 -0.40 10.86
N PRO A 49 -1.33 -0.47 12.16
CA PRO A 49 -0.33 -0.56 13.21
C PRO A 49 0.60 -1.77 13.00
N LYS A 50 1.90 -1.61 13.27
CA LYS A 50 2.89 -2.69 13.14
C LYS A 50 2.67 -3.86 14.12
N VAL A 51 1.85 -3.66 15.15
CA VAL A 51 1.52 -4.71 16.13
C VAL A 51 0.48 -5.65 15.50
N ALA A 52 0.87 -6.90 15.22
CA ALA A 52 0.05 -7.86 14.48
C ALA A 52 -1.35 -8.09 15.09
N SER A 53 -1.48 -8.11 16.41
CA SER A 53 -2.77 -8.27 17.11
C SER A 53 -3.71 -7.06 16.97
N ALA A 54 -3.17 -5.87 16.67
CA ALA A 54 -3.94 -4.69 16.34
C ALA A 54 -4.24 -4.62 14.84
N ALA A 55 -3.34 -5.12 13.99
CA ALA A 55 -3.49 -5.11 12.54
C ALA A 55 -4.67 -5.99 12.05
N THR A 56 -4.93 -7.12 12.71
CA THR A 56 -6.05 -8.03 12.37
C THR A 56 -7.45 -7.42 12.51
N ARG A 57 -7.57 -6.26 13.17
CA ARG A 57 -8.83 -5.51 13.28
C ARG A 57 -9.15 -4.68 12.05
N TYR A 58 -8.18 -4.51 11.15
CA TYR A 58 -8.33 -3.71 9.93
C TYR A 58 -8.50 -4.63 8.73
N HIS A 59 -9.54 -4.37 7.96
CA HIS A 59 -9.93 -5.23 6.84
C HIS A 59 -9.57 -4.57 5.52
N LEU A 60 -8.66 -5.20 4.78
CA LEU A 60 -8.26 -4.80 3.44
C LEU A 60 -9.47 -4.66 2.51
N ASP A 61 -10.44 -5.57 2.64
CA ASP A 61 -11.64 -5.62 1.82
C ASP A 61 -12.48 -4.34 1.93
N VAL A 62 -12.44 -3.65 3.08
CA VAL A 62 -13.13 -2.36 3.27
C VAL A 62 -12.50 -1.27 2.40
N VAL A 63 -11.16 -1.29 2.26
CA VAL A 63 -10.43 -0.35 1.38
C VAL A 63 -10.80 -0.59 -0.07
N THR A 64 -10.78 -1.86 -0.50
CA THR A 64 -11.14 -2.26 -1.87
C THR A 64 -12.58 -1.90 -2.20
N ALA A 65 -13.53 -2.27 -1.33
CA ALA A 65 -14.95 -1.96 -1.53
C ALA A 65 -15.20 -0.45 -1.58
N LEU A 66 -14.57 0.33 -0.68
CA LEU A 66 -14.72 1.78 -0.71
C LEU A 66 -14.09 2.42 -1.95
N ALA A 67 -12.95 1.92 -2.43
CA ALA A 67 -12.35 2.39 -3.67
C ALA A 67 -13.31 2.20 -4.86
N GLU A 68 -13.92 1.03 -4.98
CA GLU A 68 -14.92 0.73 -6.00
C GLU A 68 -16.18 1.61 -5.85
N GLU A 69 -16.70 1.77 -4.62
CA GLU A 69 -17.82 2.68 -4.30
C GLU A 69 -17.54 4.14 -4.75
N LYS A 70 -16.28 4.57 -4.68
CA LYS A 70 -15.83 5.92 -5.06
C LYS A 70 -15.44 6.05 -6.54
N GLY A 71 -15.72 5.02 -7.34
CA GLY A 71 -15.52 5.02 -8.78
C GLY A 71 -14.08 4.81 -9.22
N PHE A 72 -13.20 4.38 -8.32
CA PHE A 72 -11.87 3.95 -8.71
C PHE A 72 -11.94 2.62 -9.45
N LYS A 73 -11.17 2.49 -10.53
CA LYS A 73 -11.06 1.27 -11.32
C LYS A 73 -9.76 0.58 -10.97
N ARG A 74 -9.84 -0.70 -10.61
CA ARG A 74 -8.65 -1.53 -10.34
C ARG A 74 -7.89 -1.78 -11.65
N ILE A 75 -6.56 -1.69 -11.59
CA ILE A 75 -5.65 -2.05 -12.68
C ILE A 75 -5.06 -3.44 -12.36
N PRO A 76 -5.44 -4.50 -13.09
CA PRO A 76 -4.83 -5.83 -12.97
C PRO A 76 -3.35 -5.81 -13.43
N PRO A 77 -2.49 -6.78 -13.05
CA PRO A 77 -2.80 -8.10 -12.47
C PRO A 77 -2.42 -8.31 -10.99
N ALA A 78 -1.96 -7.28 -10.28
CA ALA A 78 -1.31 -7.51 -8.98
C ALA A 78 -2.27 -8.01 -7.87
N GLU A 79 -1.86 -9.09 -7.18
CA GLU A 79 -2.62 -9.77 -6.12
C GLU A 79 -2.38 -9.16 -4.73
N HIS A 80 -1.13 -8.82 -4.42
CA HIS A 80 -0.69 -8.25 -3.13
C HIS A 80 -0.54 -6.72 -3.18
N CYS A 81 -0.42 -6.17 -4.38
CA CYS A 81 -0.52 -4.75 -4.69
C CYS A 81 -1.83 -4.52 -5.44
N ALA A 82 -2.66 -3.57 -5.01
CA ALA A 82 -3.86 -3.20 -5.73
C ALA A 82 -3.75 -1.72 -6.14
N LEU A 83 -3.64 -1.53 -7.44
CA LEU A 83 -3.57 -0.22 -8.08
C LEU A 83 -4.97 0.19 -8.50
N TYR A 84 -5.39 1.40 -8.14
CA TYR A 84 -6.67 1.94 -8.59
C TYR A 84 -6.52 3.34 -9.15
N GLU A 85 -7.28 3.61 -10.20
CA GLU A 85 -7.34 4.93 -10.84
C GLU A 85 -8.75 5.45 -10.97
N ARG A 86 -8.87 6.75 -10.75
CA ARG A 86 -10.00 7.61 -11.05
C ARG A 86 -9.40 8.82 -11.78
N GLY A 87 -10.10 9.43 -12.75
CA GLY A 87 -9.46 10.43 -13.64
C GLY A 87 -8.63 11.49 -12.90
N ASP A 88 -9.11 11.94 -11.76
CA ASP A 88 -8.56 12.96 -10.85
C ASP A 88 -7.83 12.40 -9.61
N ALA A 89 -7.78 11.07 -9.41
CA ALA A 89 -7.28 10.46 -8.18
C ALA A 89 -6.70 9.06 -8.39
N ALA A 90 -5.78 8.65 -7.50
CA ALA A 90 -5.23 7.30 -7.54
C ALA A 90 -5.12 6.71 -6.13
N LEU A 91 -5.21 5.38 -6.05
CA LEU A 91 -5.02 4.64 -4.82
C LEU A 91 -4.00 3.52 -5.07
N LEU A 92 -2.89 3.55 -4.34
CA LEU A 92 -1.87 2.51 -4.31
C LEU A 92 -2.00 1.74 -3.02
N LEU A 93 -2.55 0.53 -3.06
CA LEU A 93 -2.69 -0.35 -1.90
C LEU A 93 -1.63 -1.45 -1.93
N TYR A 94 -1.00 -1.70 -0.80
CA TYR A 94 0.01 -2.73 -0.65
C TYR A 94 -0.20 -3.56 0.61
N ARG A 95 -0.31 -4.87 0.44
CA ARG A 95 -0.41 -5.85 1.52
C ARG A 95 0.96 -6.47 1.76
N HIS A 96 1.44 -6.41 3.00
CA HIS A 96 2.72 -7.03 3.35
C HIS A 96 2.68 -8.55 3.11
N PRO A 97 3.71 -9.16 2.51
CA PRO A 97 3.67 -10.55 2.07
C PRO A 97 3.60 -11.55 3.24
N THR A 98 4.24 -11.23 4.37
CA THR A 98 4.35 -12.13 5.53
C THR A 98 3.65 -11.63 6.80
N GLN A 99 3.07 -10.43 6.77
CA GLN A 99 2.46 -9.81 7.95
C GLN A 99 1.00 -9.44 7.66
N PRO A 100 0.11 -9.47 8.65
CA PRO A 100 -1.30 -9.10 8.49
C PRO A 100 -1.49 -7.57 8.35
N THR A 101 -0.45 -6.85 7.95
CA THR A 101 -0.42 -5.39 7.82
C THR A 101 -0.56 -4.97 6.37
N PHE A 102 -1.14 -3.81 6.14
CA PHE A 102 -1.18 -3.18 4.83
C PHE A 102 -1.03 -1.67 4.95
N SER A 103 -0.70 -1.04 3.84
CA SER A 103 -0.64 0.41 3.69
C SER A 103 -1.26 0.81 2.37
N PHE A 104 -1.83 2.01 2.30
CA PHE A 104 -2.20 2.58 1.02
C PHE A 104 -1.90 4.06 0.94
N ILE A 105 -1.67 4.53 -0.27
CA ILE A 105 -1.51 5.95 -0.58
C ILE A 105 -2.70 6.37 -1.43
N LEU A 106 -3.38 7.42 -1.00
CA LEU A 106 -4.42 8.10 -1.76
C LEU A 106 -3.82 9.40 -2.30
N GLY A 107 -3.89 9.59 -3.62
CA GLY A 107 -3.51 10.82 -4.29
C GLY A 107 -4.70 11.45 -5.00
N CYS A 108 -4.73 12.78 -5.08
CA CYS A 108 -5.73 13.53 -5.84
C CYS A 108 -5.14 14.81 -6.45
N GLU A 109 -5.74 15.25 -7.54
CA GLU A 109 -5.46 16.55 -8.18
C GLU A 109 -5.97 17.73 -7.38
N ASP A 110 -7.10 17.57 -6.68
CA ASP A 110 -7.74 18.62 -5.88
C ASP A 110 -7.60 18.33 -4.37
N SER A 111 -7.27 19.37 -3.59
CA SER A 111 -7.05 19.23 -2.15
C SER A 111 -8.33 19.01 -1.35
N ALA A 112 -9.46 19.62 -1.77
CA ALA A 112 -10.72 19.46 -1.05
C ALA A 112 -11.30 18.07 -1.28
N GLU A 113 -11.14 17.56 -2.51
CA GLU A 113 -11.49 16.19 -2.86
C GLU A 113 -10.63 15.18 -2.11
N LEU A 114 -9.31 15.41 -2.00
CA LEU A 114 -8.45 14.57 -1.18
C LEU A 114 -8.93 14.52 0.27
N GLU A 115 -9.24 15.67 0.86
CA GLU A 115 -9.65 15.73 2.27
C GLU A 115 -10.98 15.01 2.49
N ARG A 116 -11.93 15.15 1.54
CA ARG A 116 -13.20 14.42 1.55
C ARG A 116 -12.99 12.92 1.49
N LEU A 117 -12.22 12.43 0.52
CA LEU A 117 -11.93 11.01 0.40
C LEU A 117 -11.17 10.49 1.63
N ALA A 118 -10.13 11.21 2.07
CA ALA A 118 -9.36 10.82 3.23
C ALA A 118 -10.25 10.65 4.46
N GLN A 119 -11.16 11.61 4.71
CA GLN A 119 -12.11 11.52 5.81
C GLN A 119 -13.01 10.28 5.71
N GLU A 120 -13.51 9.95 4.52
CA GLU A 120 -14.33 8.75 4.31
C GLU A 120 -13.54 7.45 4.54
N PHE A 121 -12.30 7.38 4.03
CA PHE A 121 -11.40 6.25 4.26
C PHE A 121 -11.07 6.12 5.75
N GLU A 122 -10.77 7.22 6.46
CA GLU A 122 -10.53 7.18 7.90
C GLU A 122 -11.76 6.69 8.67
N THR A 123 -12.95 7.17 8.33
CA THR A 123 -14.20 6.77 9.00
C THR A 123 -14.54 5.31 8.76
N ARG A 124 -14.41 4.80 7.53
CA ARG A 124 -14.77 3.43 7.19
C ARG A 124 -13.73 2.40 7.62
N THR A 125 -12.44 2.74 7.51
CA THR A 125 -11.34 1.83 7.85
C THR A 125 -10.91 1.94 9.31
N GLY A 126 -11.20 3.06 9.99
CA GLY A 126 -10.66 3.37 11.32
C GLY A 126 -9.17 3.67 11.34
N LEU A 127 -8.50 3.74 10.17
CA LEU A 127 -7.11 4.15 10.05
C LEU A 127 -6.99 5.66 10.09
N LYS A 128 -5.79 6.16 10.44
CA LYS A 128 -5.45 7.57 10.35
C LYS A 128 -4.48 7.81 9.21
N SER A 129 -4.69 8.92 8.52
CA SER A 129 -3.87 9.34 7.40
C SER A 129 -2.76 10.29 7.82
N VAL A 130 -1.65 10.28 7.10
CA VAL A 130 -0.56 11.27 7.21
C VAL A 130 -0.33 11.94 5.86
N VAL A 131 -0.07 13.25 5.87
CA VAL A 131 0.28 14.00 4.66
C VAL A 131 1.60 13.47 4.11
N THR A 132 1.62 13.18 2.81
CA THR A 132 2.82 12.72 2.11
C THR A 132 3.19 13.77 1.06
N ARG A 133 4.46 14.19 1.04
CA ARG A 133 4.97 15.17 0.07
C ARG A 133 5.43 14.53 -1.23
#